data_AF-A0A3D3W4U6-F1
#
_entry.id   AF-A0A3D3W4U6-F1
#
_cell.length_a   1.000
_cell.length_b   1.000
_cell.length_c   1.000
_cell.angle_alpha   90.00
_cell.angle_beta   90.00
_cell.angle_gamma   90.00
#
_symmetry.space_group_name_H-M   'P 1'
#
loop_
_entity.id
_entity.type
_entity.pdbx_description
1 polymer ?
#
loop_
_entity_poly.entity_id
_entity_poly.type
_entity_poly.pdbx_seq_one_letter_code
_entity_poly.pdbx_strand_id
1 'polypeptide(L)'
;MPRVYTFPRAARGTSIYRVEWKKDAPSIAEYVVQASATSSIVVHDAEGHEHILVGKQTLRQYGNTPNDAVFREFERLATLVARNGADSRQALQQTVLLGQLCES
;
A
#
# COMPACT_ATOMS: atom_id res chain seq x y z
N MET A 1 -4.75 -23.07 2.31
CA MET A 1 -5.84 -22.09 2.55
C MET A 1 -5.31 -20.70 2.28
N PRO A 2 -5.96 -19.86 1.45
CA PRO A 2 -5.54 -18.47 1.30
C PRO A 2 -5.73 -17.77 2.64
N ARG A 3 -4.67 -17.18 3.20
CA ARG A 3 -4.78 -16.33 4.40
C ARG A 3 -5.78 -15.23 4.06
N VAL A 4 -6.94 -15.25 4.69
CA VAL A 4 -7.90 -14.14 4.60
C VAL A 4 -7.23 -12.97 5.27
N TYR A 5 -6.64 -12.08 4.46
CA TYR A 5 -6.10 -10.84 4.96
C TYR A 5 -7.24 -10.04 5.60
N THR A 6 -7.27 -10.05 6.91
CA THR A 6 -8.03 -9.11 7.71
C THR A 6 -7.11 -7.93 7.90
N PHE A 7 -7.44 -6.79 7.29
CA PHE A 7 -6.78 -5.54 7.64
C PHE A 7 -6.95 -5.40 9.16
N PRO A 8 -5.86 -5.32 9.95
CA PRO A 8 -5.98 -5.11 11.39
C PRO A 8 -6.86 -3.88 11.58
N ARG A 9 -7.81 -3.90 12.53
CA ARG A 9 -8.54 -2.66 12.87
C ARG A 9 -7.50 -1.65 13.33
N ALA A 10 -7.06 -0.79 12.42
CA ALA A 10 -6.14 0.27 12.73
C ALA A 10 -6.85 1.20 13.72
N ALA A 11 -6.20 1.44 14.85
CA ALA A 11 -6.76 2.28 15.88
C ALA A 11 -6.76 3.74 15.39
N ARG A 12 -7.69 4.55 15.88
CA ARG A 12 -7.66 5.98 15.58
C ARG A 12 -6.33 6.58 16.04
N GLY A 13 -5.75 7.44 15.22
CA GLY A 13 -4.46 8.10 15.45
C GLY A 13 -3.24 7.27 15.03
N THR A 14 -3.40 6.02 14.58
CA THR A 14 -2.26 5.24 14.08
C THR A 14 -1.91 5.65 12.66
N SER A 15 -0.61 5.74 12.39
CA SER A 15 -0.08 5.89 11.04
C SER A 15 -0.14 4.59 10.27
N ILE A 16 -0.55 4.67 9.01
CA ILE A 16 -0.46 3.62 8.00
C ILE A 16 0.26 4.17 6.78
N TYR A 17 0.87 3.28 6.01
CA TYR A 17 1.79 3.66 4.95
C TYR A 17 1.37 2.99 3.64
N ARG A 18 1.57 3.68 2.52
CA ARG A 18 1.36 3.12 1.18
C ARG A 18 2.44 3.64 0.23
N VAL A 19 2.84 2.81 -0.72
CA VAL A 19 3.67 3.29 -1.83
C VAL A 19 2.78 4.01 -2.84
N GLU A 20 3.11 5.28 -3.09
CA GLU A 20 2.55 6.07 -4.18
C GLU A 20 3.55 6.19 -5.33
N TRP A 21 3.03 6.16 -6.55
CA TRP A 21 3.83 6.29 -7.76
C TRP A 21 3.56 7.63 -8.42
N LYS A 22 4.57 8.51 -8.45
CA LYS A 22 4.56 9.72 -9.29
C LYS A 22 5.39 9.43 -10.53
N LYS A 23 4.71 9.01 -11.62
CA LYS A 23 5.36 8.45 -12.82
C LYS A 23 6.17 7.20 -12.43
N ASP A 24 7.49 7.25 -12.55
CA ASP A 24 8.42 6.16 -12.25
C ASP A 24 9.17 6.37 -10.93
N ALA A 25 8.77 7.36 -10.11
CA ALA A 25 9.35 7.59 -8.79
C ALA A 25 8.39 7.06 -7.71
N PRO A 26 8.69 5.92 -7.07
CA PRO A 26 7.91 5.47 -5.94
C PRO A 26 8.30 6.26 -4.69
N SER A 27 7.32 6.56 -3.84
CA SER A 27 7.53 7.21 -2.55
C SER A 27 6.61 6.61 -1.50
N ILE A 28 7.05 6.54 -0.25
CA ILE A 28 6.23 6.09 0.86
C ILE A 28 5.40 7.28 1.36
N ALA A 29 4.09 7.19 1.23
CA ALA A 29 3.14 8.14 1.79
C ALA A 29 2.63 7.63 3.14
N GLU A 30 2.54 8.55 4.11
CA GLU A 30 1.95 8.30 5.43
C GLU A 30 0.53 8.85 5.49
N TYR A 31 -0.36 8.09 6.15
CA TYR A 31 -1.72 8.49 6.44
C TYR A 31 -2.07 8.20 7.89
N VAL A 32 -2.82 9.11 8.52
CA VAL A 32 -3.26 8.96 9.91
C VAL A 32 -4.71 8.53 9.95
N VAL A 33 -4.98 7.41 10.62
CA VAL A 33 -6.33 6.84 10.73
C VAL A 33 -7.22 7.72 11.60
N GLN A 34 -8.36 8.16 11.06
CA GLN A 34 -9.37 8.93 11.79
C GLN A 34 -10.51 8.05 12.30
N ALA A 35 -10.95 7.10 11.49
CA ALA A 35 -12.01 6.16 11.85
C ALA A 35 -11.83 4.83 11.13
N SER A 36 -12.25 3.74 11.76
CA SER A 36 -12.25 2.41 11.14
C SER A 36 -13.61 1.73 11.28
N ALA A 37 -14.09 1.18 10.17
CA ALA A 37 -15.27 0.35 10.07
C ALA A 37 -14.88 -1.03 9.49
N THR A 38 -15.85 -1.95 9.40
CA THR A 38 -15.59 -3.34 8.98
C THR A 38 -14.98 -3.47 7.57
N SER A 39 -15.30 -2.55 6.65
CA SER A 39 -14.85 -2.60 5.25
C SER A 39 -14.33 -1.28 4.71
N SER A 40 -14.16 -0.28 5.57
CA SER A 40 -13.65 1.04 5.21
C SER A 40 -12.86 1.65 6.36
N ILE A 41 -11.91 2.52 6.01
CA ILE A 41 -11.21 3.38 6.96
C ILE A 41 -11.18 4.79 6.40
N VAL A 42 -11.29 5.77 7.30
CA VAL A 42 -11.11 7.20 6.99
C VAL A 42 -9.73 7.57 7.47
N VAL A 43 -8.94 8.21 6.61
CA VAL A 43 -7.55 8.60 6.90
C VAL A 43 -7.29 10.02 6.46
N HIS A 44 -6.34 10.69 7.10
CA HIS A 44 -5.79 11.97 6.63
C HIS A 44 -4.41 11.75 6.03
N ASP A 45 -4.11 12.40 4.91
CA ASP A 45 -2.75 12.46 4.38
C ASP A 45 -1.88 13.48 5.15
N ALA A 46 -0.62 13.62 4.72
CA ALA A 46 0.33 14.57 5.31
C ALA A 46 -0.09 16.05 5.15
N GLU A 47 -0.97 16.36 4.21
CA GLU A 47 -1.50 17.71 3.98
C GLU A 47 -2.81 17.95 4.77
N GLY A 48 -3.32 16.92 5.45
CA GLY A 48 -4.55 16.98 6.23
C GLY A 48 -5.82 16.73 5.42
N HIS A 49 -5.72 16.30 4.15
CA HIS A 49 -6.89 15.97 3.35
C HIS A 49 -7.46 14.61 3.76
N GLU A 50 -8.80 14.53 3.82
CA GLU A 50 -9.52 13.31 4.17
C GLU A 50 -9.66 12.37 2.96
N HIS A 51 -9.32 11.11 3.17
CA HIS A 51 -9.46 10.02 2.21
C HIS A 51 -10.29 8.89 2.82
N ILE A 52 -11.27 8.40 2.06
CA ILE A 52 -12.09 7.25 2.45
C ILE A 52 -11.62 6.02 1.67
N LEU A 53 -10.98 5.09 2.37
CA LEU A 53 -10.44 3.87 1.79
C LEU A 53 -11.47 2.76 1.92
N VAL A 54 -11.95 2.25 0.79
CA VAL A 54 -13.02 1.24 0.75
C VAL A 54 -12.53 -0.04 0.08
N GLY A 55 -12.85 -1.18 0.69
CA GLY A 55 -12.68 -2.50 0.09
C GLY A 55 -11.36 -3.18 0.43
N LYS A 56 -11.41 -4.52 0.52
CA LYS A 56 -10.28 -5.36 0.97
C LYS A 56 -9.04 -5.24 0.09
N GLN A 57 -9.20 -5.01 -1.23
CA GLN A 57 -8.07 -4.87 -2.15
C GLN A 57 -7.33 -3.55 -1.94
N THR A 58 -8.06 -2.46 -1.74
CA THR A 58 -7.49 -1.15 -1.39
C THR A 58 -6.72 -1.25 -0.07
N LEU A 59 -7.35 -1.80 0.97
CA LEU A 59 -6.75 -1.95 2.30
C LEU A 59 -5.49 -2.84 2.32
N ARG A 60 -5.35 -3.77 1.37
CA ARG A 60 -4.15 -4.62 1.26
C ARG A 60 -2.90 -3.86 0.84
N GLN A 61 -3.05 -2.70 0.19
CA GLN A 61 -1.94 -1.86 -0.26
C GLN A 61 -1.34 -1.03 0.88
N TYR A 62 -2.00 -0.98 2.04
CA TYR A 62 -1.54 -0.22 3.19
C TYR A 62 -0.83 -1.14 4.18
N GLY A 63 0.37 -0.74 4.58
CA GLY A 63 1.17 -1.38 5.62
C GLY A 63 1.15 -0.61 6.93
N ASN A 64 1.47 -1.31 8.02
CA ASN A 64 1.58 -0.69 9.35
C ASN A 64 2.93 -0.02 9.58
N THR A 65 3.91 -0.27 8.71
CA THR A 65 5.23 0.36 8.70
C THR A 65 5.61 0.74 7.26
N PRO A 66 6.57 1.65 7.06
CA PRO A 66 7.10 1.96 5.73
C PRO A 66 7.55 0.70 4.96
N ASN A 67 8.30 -0.18 5.61
CA ASN A 67 8.77 -1.42 4.99
C ASN A 67 7.62 -2.38 4.64
N ASP A 68 6.60 -2.51 5.50
CA ASP A 68 5.41 -3.33 5.20
C ASP A 68 4.67 -2.79 3.97
N ALA A 69 4.59 -1.47 3.81
CA ALA A 69 3.99 -0.86 2.61
C ALA A 69 4.76 -1.21 1.33
N VAL A 70 6.10 -1.23 1.40
CA VAL A 70 6.94 -1.63 0.26
C VAL A 70 6.74 -3.12 -0.07
N PHE A 71 6.72 -4.01 0.92
CA PHE A 71 6.45 -5.44 0.71
C PHE A 71 5.09 -5.70 0.06
N ARG A 72 4.06 -4.96 0.47
CA ARG A 72 2.72 -5.06 -0.13
C ARG A 72 2.69 -4.61 -1.57
N GLU A 73 3.47 -3.59 -1.91
CA GLU A 73 3.57 -3.13 -3.28
C GLU A 73 4.33 -4.14 -4.16
N PHE A 74 5.36 -4.79 -3.63
CA PHE A 74 5.99 -5.94 -4.29
C PHE A 74 4.99 -7.07 -4.56
N GLU A 75 4.19 -7.46 -3.57
CA GLU A 75 3.15 -8.50 -3.74
C GLU A 75 2.10 -8.09 -4.80
N ARG A 76 1.74 -6.80 -4.85
CA ARG A 76 0.82 -6.26 -5.86
C ARG A 76 1.40 -6.37 -7.26
N LEU A 77 2.66 -5.97 -7.46
CA LEU A 77 3.36 -6.09 -8.75
C LEU A 77 3.49 -7.55 -9.18
N ALA A 78 3.91 -8.44 -8.28
CA ALA A 78 4.02 -9.87 -8.56
C ALA A 78 2.67 -10.47 -8.98
N THR A 79 1.59 -10.08 -8.30
CA THR A 79 0.22 -10.51 -8.64
C THR A 79 -0.21 -10.01 -10.01
N LEU A 80 0.14 -8.77 -10.38
CA LEU A 80 -0.18 -8.21 -11.69
C LEU A 80 0.53 -8.97 -12.81
N VAL A 81 1.82 -9.28 -12.65
CA VAL A 81 2.59 -10.07 -13.62
C VAL A 81 1.98 -11.47 -13.75
N ALA A 82 1.74 -12.15 -12.63
CA ALA A 82 1.23 -13.52 -12.62
C ALA A 82 -0.19 -13.65 -13.21
N ARG A 83 -1.06 -12.65 -13.02
CA ARG A 83 -2.45 -12.72 -13.47
C ARG A 83 -2.68 -12.18 -14.87
N ASN A 84 -2.02 -11.08 -15.22
CA ASN A 84 -2.35 -10.32 -16.43
C ASN A 84 -1.31 -10.46 -17.53
N GLY A 85 -0.21 -11.20 -17.29
CA GLY A 85 0.92 -11.22 -18.21
C GLY A 85 1.48 -9.82 -18.47
N ALA A 86 1.29 -8.91 -17.50
CA ALA A 86 1.72 -7.51 -17.60
C ALA A 86 3.20 -7.46 -17.97
N ASP A 87 3.61 -6.43 -18.73
CA ASP A 87 4.95 -6.31 -19.29
C ASP A 87 6.01 -6.54 -18.21
N SER A 88 6.54 -7.78 -18.21
CA SER A 88 7.43 -8.27 -17.16
C SER A 88 8.66 -7.38 -17.01
N ARG A 89 9.07 -6.73 -18.10
CA ARG A 89 10.14 -5.73 -18.10
C ARG A 89 9.79 -4.52 -17.24
N GLN A 90 8.60 -3.95 -17.41
CA GLN A 90 8.16 -2.80 -16.63
C GLN A 90 8.01 -3.15 -15.15
N ALA A 91 7.44 -4.32 -14.85
CA ALA A 91 7.31 -4.79 -13.47
C ALA A 91 8.68 -5.03 -12.80
N LEU A 92 9.67 -5.57 -13.52
CA LEU A 92 11.04 -5.72 -13.03
C LEU A 92 11.71 -4.36 -12.77
N GLN A 93 11.51 -3.37 -13.65
CA GLN A 93 12.01 -2.00 -13.45
C GLN A 93 11.40 -1.37 -12.19
N GLN A 94 10.09 -1.49 -12.02
CA GLN A 94 9.40 -1.02 -10.81
C GLN A 94 9.88 -1.74 -9.54
N THR A 95 10.16 -3.04 -9.63
CA THR A 95 10.71 -3.84 -8.53
C THR A 95 12.07 -3.30 -8.06
N VAL A 96 12.96 -2.93 -9.00
CA VAL A 96 14.26 -2.33 -8.65
C VAL A 96 14.08 -1.00 -7.93
N LEU A 97 13.19 -0.15 -8.43
CA LEU A 97 12.90 1.16 -7.85
C LEU A 97 12.29 1.06 -6.44
N LEU A 98 11.41 0.07 -6.21
CA LEU A 98 10.90 -0.22 -4.88
C LEU A 98 11.99 -0.67 -3.91
N GLY A 99 12.97 -1.45 -4.39
CA GLY A 99 14.07 -1.94 -3.56
C GLY A 99 14.90 -0.81 -2.95
N GLN A 100 15.04 0.31 -3.66
CA GLN A 100 15.76 1.50 -3.18
C GLN A 100 15.07 2.16 -1.97
N LEU A 101 13.76 1.99 -1.83
CA LEU A 101 13.02 2.50 -0.67
C LEU A 101 13.25 1.67 0.61
N CYS A 102 13.76 0.45 0.51
CA CYS A 102 14.10 -0.38 1.68
C CYS A 102 15.45 0.00 2.30
N GLU A 103 16.32 0.69 1.56
CA GLU A 103 17.69 1.06 1.97
C GLU A 103 17.79 2.50 2.49
N SER A 104 16.70 3.27 2.43
CA SER A 104 16.59 4.67 2.86
C SER A 104 16.08 4.79 4.30
#